data_AF-A0A0G1P3C2-F1
#
_entry.id   AF-A0A0G1P3C2-F1
#
_cell.length_a   1.000
_cell.length_b   1.000
_cell.length_c   1.000
_cell.angle_alpha   90.00
_cell.angle_beta   90.00
_cell.angle_gamma   90.00
#
_symmetry.space_group_name_H-M   'P 1'
#
loop_
_entity.id
_entity.type
_entity.pdbx_description
1 polymer ?
#
loop_
_entity_poly.entity_id
_entity_poly.type
_entity_poly.pdbx_seq_one_letter_code
_entity_poly.pdbx_strand_id
1 'polypeptide(L)' 'MDTSAFALCMDNKLPIMVFNFLEKGNAKKAVLGELIGTIVK' A
#
# COMPACT_ATOMS: atom_id res chain seq x y z
N MET A 1 2.19 -9.53 -5.96
CA MET A 1 3.16 -8.48 -6.35
C MET A 1 4.37 -9.17 -6.91
N ASP A 2 4.93 -8.68 -8.01
CA ASP A 2 6.11 -9.29 -8.62
C ASP A 2 7.38 -8.90 -7.85
N THR A 3 8.36 -9.80 -7.80
CA THR A 3 9.60 -9.61 -7.01
C THR A 3 10.41 -8.41 -7.49
N SER A 4 10.46 -8.15 -8.79
CA SER A 4 11.14 -6.98 -9.37
C SER A 4 10.50 -5.66 -8.94
N ALA A 5 9.17 -5.60 -8.90
CA ALA A 5 8.45 -4.39 -8.47
C ALA A 5 8.65 -4.14 -6.96
N PHE A 6 8.70 -5.20 -6.16
CA PHE A 6 9.00 -5.08 -4.73
C PHE A 6 10.40 -4.54 -4.48
N ALA A 7 11.40 -5.11 -5.15
CA ALA A 7 12.79 -4.68 -5.06
C ALA A 7 12.94 -3.19 -5.40
N LEU A 8 12.32 -2.74 -6.51
CA LEU A 8 12.35 -1.34 -6.91
C LEU A 8 11.77 -0.40 -5.84
N CYS A 9 10.65 -0.80 -5.21
CA CYS A 9 10.03 -0.01 -4.16
C CYS A 9 10.89 0.07 -2.90
N MET A 10 11.51 -1.04 -2.50
CA MET A 10 12.44 -1.07 -1.36
C MET A 10 13.69 -0.21 -1.61
N ASP A 11 14.30 -0.33 -2.79
CA ASP A 11 15.49 0.44 -3.17
C ASP A 11 15.23 1.95 -3.14
N ASN A 12 14.02 2.37 -3.54
CA ASN A 12 13.59 3.77 -3.54
C ASN A 12 12.91 4.21 -2.23
N LYS A 13 12.83 3.34 -1.22
CA LYS A 13 12.16 3.60 0.07
C LYS A 13 10.71 4.07 -0.11
N LEU A 14 10.03 3.54 -1.13
CA LEU A 14 8.64 3.83 -1.41
C LEU A 14 7.74 2.98 -0.52
N PRO A 15 6.92 3.58 0.36
CA PRO A 15 6.00 2.83 1.20
C PRO A 15 4.90 2.19 0.35
N ILE A 16 4.62 0.91 0.61
CA ILE A 16 3.58 0.15 -0.08
C ILE A 16 2.41 -0.09 0.88
N MET A 17 1.22 0.41 0.54
CA MET A 17 0.01 0.16 1.33
C MET A 17 -0.83 -0.93 0.66
N VAL A 18 -1.01 -2.05 1.34
CA VAL A 18 -1.82 -3.18 0.90
C VAL A 18 -3.14 -3.16 1.65
N PHE A 19 -4.25 -2.92 0.96
CA PHE A 19 -5.58 -2.86 1.56
C PHE A 19 -6.64 -3.48 0.65
N ASN A 20 -7.81 -3.77 1.20
CA ASN A 20 -8.94 -4.27 0.42
C ASN A 20 -9.63 -3.11 -0.31
N PHE A 21 -9.54 -3.09 -1.64
CA PHE A 21 -10.15 -2.06 -2.48
C PHE A 21 -11.68 -2.20 -2.60
N LEU A 22 -12.21 -3.41 -2.49
CA LEU A 22 -13.65 -3.68 -2.68
C LEU A 22 -14.51 -3.25 -1.49
N GLU A 23 -13.88 -3.03 -0.34
CA GLU A 23 -14.58 -2.54 0.83
C GLU A 23 -14.87 -1.04 0.69
N LYS A 24 -16.16 -0.69 0.84
CA LYS A 24 -16.66 0.65 0.59
C LYS A 24 -15.95 1.67 1.50
N GLY A 25 -15.30 2.64 0.87
CA GLY A 25 -14.62 3.74 1.57
C GLY A 25 -13.13 3.51 1.83
N ASN A 26 -12.60 2.30 1.61
CA ASN A 26 -11.18 2.04 1.84
C ASN A 26 -10.26 2.86 0.93
N ALA A 27 -10.64 3.12 -0.32
CA ALA A 27 -9.86 4.00 -1.20
C ALA A 27 -9.71 5.42 -0.62
N LYS A 28 -10.78 5.97 -0.02
CA LYS A 28 -10.73 7.30 0.62
C LYS A 28 -9.85 7.27 1.87
N LYS A 29 -10.03 6.25 2.71
CA LYS A 29 -9.24 6.04 3.94
C LYS A 29 -7.74 5.88 3.63
N ALA A 30 -7.38 5.15 2.56
CA ALA A 30 -6.00 4.99 2.10
C ALA A 30 -5.35 6.34 1.77
N VAL A 31 -6.02 7.17 0.99
CA VAL A 31 -5.51 8.49 0.57
C VAL A 31 -5.44 9.47 1.75
N LEU A 32 -6.33 9.33 2.73
CA LEU A 32 -6.30 10.11 3.97
C LEU A 32 -5.22 9.65 4.96
N GLY A 33 -4.51 8.55 4.68
CA GLY A 33 -3.48 8.01 5.57
C GLY A 33 -4.04 7.31 6.82
N GLU A 34 -5.31 6.89 6.78
CA GLU A 34 -5.88 6.07 7.86
C GLU A 34 -5.17 4.70 7.93
N LEU A 35 -5.09 4.14 9.14
CA LEU A 35 -4.54 2.81 9.37
C LEU A 35 -5.50 1.74 8.86
N ILE A 36 -5.45 1.48 7.56
CA ILE A 36 -6.16 0.38 6.90
C ILE A 36 -5.15 -0.59 6.27
N GLY A 37 -5.43 -1.89 6.37
CA GLY A 37 -4.58 -2.93 5.81
C GLY A 37 -3.17 -2.95 6.40
N THR A 38 -2.17 -3.18 5.55
CA THR A 38 -0.77 -3.36 5.93
C THR A 38 0.13 -2.37 5.19
N ILE A 39 0.99 -1.68 5.93
CA ILE A 39 2.04 -0.83 5.35
C ILE A 39 3.34 -1.64 5.34
N VAL A 40 3.90 -1.86 4.16
CA VAL A 40 5.22 -2.44 3.96
C VAL A 40 6.21 -1.31 3.69
N LYS A 41 7.33 -1.32 4.40
CA LYS A 41 8.40 -0.34 4.31
C LYS A 41 9.66 -0.97 3.77
#